data_AF-A0A1Y2NV79-F1
#
_entry.id   AF-A0A1Y2NV79-F1
#
_cell.length_a   1.000
_cell.length_b   1.000
_cell.length_c   1.000
_cell.angle_alpha   90.00
_cell.angle_beta   90.00
_cell.angle_gamma   90.00
#
_symmetry.space_group_name_H-M   'P 1'
#
loop_
_entity.id
_entity.type
_entity.pdbx_description
1 polymer ?
#
loop_
_entity_poly.entity_id
_entity_poly.type
_entity_poly.pdbx_seq_one_letter_code
_entity_poly.pdbx_strand_id
1 'polypeptide(L)'
;MPVPVFEEYEPAADCPCPGCAHRRRESALRRAVREGGHPAAHGARRALVLFTAAGVVLGGGAPAAVGAPHPPGAPHPAGPAGPDTDEPSGNPQGGTAGLHGRPLAGPAAGSLSATLPQVTRAEIMARAERWVAEKVPYSMAKYWTDGYRQDCSGYVSMAWKLPANEWTGSLHQYANKIAWADLQPGDMLLFHNPDNPTTGSHVTLFGGWTDDRRTHYLAYEQTKPHARKQPTPLAYWTNSDRYVGYRYLGLVEEGATADAPAAGADPAPAGATAAGALSAGAPSSTAYPGAGHFGPGAVGEHVARLGRLLAQRGGARFYETGPGPVWTEADRRATAAFQRAQGWRGTEANGLPGPHTWRLLTTGAGSDIPPLTGQSPPPYPGRAHFRPGQSNQHVETLGRRLVRLGYGRHYGTGPSRTWSEADRRNVQDFQRAQGWRGGAADGHPGPETWRRLFR
;
A
#
# COMPACT_ATOMS: atom_id res chain seq x y z
N MET A 1 27.73 46.32 23.70
CA MET A 1 27.24 45.23 22.82
C MET A 1 25.93 45.68 22.19
N PRO A 2 25.75 45.60 20.87
CA PRO A 2 24.47 45.94 20.24
C PRO A 2 23.41 44.89 20.58
N VAL A 3 22.20 45.36 20.90
CA VAL A 3 21.01 44.49 21.05
C VAL A 3 20.52 44.03 19.67
N PRO A 4 20.06 42.78 19.50
CA PRO A 4 19.50 42.33 18.25
C PRO A 4 18.17 43.06 17.97
N VAL A 5 18.08 43.70 16.81
CA VAL A 5 16.82 44.22 16.28
C VAL A 5 16.01 43.04 15.77
N PHE A 6 14.82 42.81 16.33
CA PHE A 6 13.85 41.88 15.77
C PHE A 6 13.02 42.62 14.74
N GLU A 7 13.25 42.31 13.47
CA GLU A 7 12.45 42.80 12.36
C GLU A 7 11.19 41.92 12.23
N GLU A 8 10.02 42.52 12.45
CA GLU A 8 8.75 41.79 12.53
C GLU A 8 8.22 41.49 11.11
N TYR A 9 8.56 40.31 10.59
CA TYR A 9 8.23 39.94 9.21
C TYR A 9 6.73 39.62 9.05
N GLU A 10 5.98 40.51 8.39
CA GLU A 10 4.60 40.20 7.99
C GLU A 10 4.59 39.10 6.89
N PRO A 11 3.95 37.95 7.13
CA PRO A 11 3.88 36.88 6.14
C PRO A 11 2.95 37.27 4.99
N ALA A 12 3.34 36.93 3.76
CA ALA A 12 2.55 37.15 2.55
C ALA A 12 1.10 36.64 2.71
N ALA A 13 0.14 37.36 2.10
CA ALA A 13 -1.29 37.17 2.33
C ALA A 13 -1.81 35.75 2.01
N ASP A 14 -1.13 35.05 1.09
CA ASP A 14 -1.38 33.69 0.61
C ASP A 14 -0.67 32.60 1.42
N CYS A 15 0.16 32.95 2.41
CA CYS A 15 0.97 32.01 3.19
C CYS A 15 0.14 30.82 3.72
N PRO A 16 0.48 29.56 3.37
CA PRO A 16 -0.34 28.39 3.69
C PRO A 16 -0.11 27.82 5.10
N CYS A 17 0.76 28.43 5.92
CA CYS A 17 1.10 27.87 7.22
C CYS A 17 -0.10 27.88 8.20
N PRO A 18 -0.17 26.93 9.16
CA PRO A 18 -1.32 26.82 10.07
C PRO A 18 -1.66 28.09 10.85
N GLY A 19 -0.66 28.87 11.27
CA GLY A 19 -0.86 30.12 12.00
C GLY A 19 -1.50 31.23 11.14
N CYS A 20 -1.10 31.36 9.88
CA CYS A 20 -1.71 32.31 8.95
C CYS A 20 -3.12 31.88 8.53
N ALA A 21 -3.33 30.56 8.35
CA ALA A 21 -4.67 30.02 8.13
C ALA A 21 -5.63 30.27 9.32
N HIS A 22 -5.14 30.18 10.57
CA HIS A 22 -5.91 30.51 11.77
C HIS A 22 -6.31 32.00 11.79
N ARG A 23 -5.33 32.91 11.64
CA ARG A 23 -5.58 34.36 11.64
C ARG A 23 -6.58 34.79 10.58
N ARG A 24 -6.52 34.22 9.36
CA ARG A 24 -7.52 34.49 8.30
C ARG A 24 -8.94 34.06 8.69
N ARG A 25 -9.10 32.90 9.35
CA ARG A 25 -10.41 32.41 9.84
C ARG A 25 -10.98 33.31 10.93
N GLU A 26 -10.17 33.72 11.90
CA GLU A 26 -10.61 34.63 12.97
C GLU A 26 -11.02 36.01 12.42
N SER A 27 -10.28 36.56 11.47
CA SER A 27 -10.63 37.83 10.81
C SER A 27 -11.94 37.75 10.02
N ALA A 28 -12.19 36.63 9.33
CA ALA A 28 -13.46 36.41 8.63
C ALA A 28 -14.65 36.32 9.61
N LEU A 29 -14.49 35.60 10.72
CA LEU A 29 -15.52 35.50 11.77
C LEU A 29 -15.80 36.87 12.44
N ARG A 30 -14.76 37.68 12.71
CA ARG A 30 -14.91 39.03 13.24
C ARG A 30 -15.65 39.98 12.28
N ARG A 31 -15.49 39.78 10.96
CA ARG A 31 -16.21 40.55 9.94
C ARG A 31 -17.71 40.20 9.93
N ALA A 32 -18.05 38.91 9.98
CA ALA A 32 -19.44 38.45 10.07
C ALA A 32 -20.19 39.00 11.30
N VAL A 33 -19.50 39.13 12.44
CA VAL A 33 -20.06 39.74 13.66
C VAL A 33 -20.25 41.26 13.53
N ARG A 34 -19.35 41.98 12.84
CA ARG A 34 -19.51 43.43 12.56
C ARG A 34 -20.62 43.72 11.53
N GLU A 35 -20.92 42.79 10.65
CA GLU A 35 -21.98 42.90 9.63
C GLU A 35 -23.34 42.34 10.15
N GLY A 36 -23.48 42.14 11.48
CA GLY A 36 -24.77 41.84 12.14
C GLY A 36 -25.17 40.37 12.23
N GLY A 37 -24.29 39.44 11.83
CA GLY A 37 -24.58 38.00 11.83
C GLY A 37 -24.48 37.35 13.23
N HIS A 38 -25.60 37.28 13.96
CA HIS A 38 -25.69 36.46 15.18
C HIS A 38 -25.93 34.96 14.83
N PRO A 39 -25.16 34.01 15.38
CA PRO A 39 -25.22 32.59 15.00
C PRO A 39 -26.37 31.80 15.66
N ALA A 40 -27.50 32.44 15.93
CA ALA A 40 -28.59 31.88 16.72
C ALA A 40 -29.99 32.27 16.19
N ALA A 41 -30.24 32.08 14.89
CA ALA A 41 -31.58 32.23 14.32
C ALA A 41 -31.81 31.34 13.08
N HIS A 42 -33.02 30.77 12.99
CA HIS A 42 -33.63 30.08 11.83
C HIS A 42 -32.98 28.74 11.37
N GLY A 43 -33.67 27.59 11.42
CA GLY A 43 -35.08 27.37 11.81
C GLY A 43 -36.06 27.69 10.67
N ALA A 44 -36.19 26.74 9.74
CA ALA A 44 -37.26 26.51 8.77
C ALA A 44 -37.94 27.70 8.06
N ARG A 45 -37.83 27.74 6.71
CA ARG A 45 -38.96 28.05 5.80
C ARG A 45 -38.71 27.51 4.39
N ARG A 46 -39.80 27.10 3.73
CA ARG A 46 -39.83 26.58 2.35
C ARG A 46 -40.22 27.69 1.36
N ALA A 47 -39.73 27.54 0.12
CA ALA A 47 -40.35 27.89 -1.17
C ALA A 47 -40.96 29.29 -1.40
N LEU A 48 -40.46 29.97 -2.44
CA LEU A 48 -41.31 30.48 -3.52
C LEU A 48 -40.57 30.45 -4.86
N VAL A 49 -41.30 30.19 -5.95
CA VAL A 49 -40.84 30.17 -7.35
C VAL A 49 -40.98 31.57 -7.96
N LEU A 50 -40.10 31.95 -8.89
CA LEU A 50 -40.48 32.83 -10.00
C LEU A 50 -39.70 32.46 -11.28
N PHE A 51 -40.44 32.27 -12.37
CA PHE A 51 -39.94 32.12 -13.74
C PHE A 51 -39.61 33.50 -14.33
N THR A 52 -38.56 33.57 -15.15
CA THR A 52 -38.53 34.45 -16.33
C THR A 52 -37.75 33.78 -17.45
N ALA A 53 -38.40 33.63 -18.60
CA ALA A 53 -37.77 33.24 -19.86
C ALA A 53 -38.10 34.30 -20.92
N ALA A 54 -37.08 34.75 -21.64
CA ALA A 54 -37.22 35.51 -22.89
C ALA A 54 -35.91 35.34 -23.68
N GLY A 55 -36.01 34.88 -24.93
CA GLY A 55 -34.86 34.74 -25.83
C GLY A 55 -34.87 35.80 -26.93
N VAL A 56 -33.75 35.91 -27.63
CA VAL A 56 -33.64 36.63 -28.91
C VAL A 56 -32.80 35.79 -29.86
N VAL A 57 -33.24 35.67 -31.11
CA VAL A 57 -32.59 34.99 -32.25
C VAL A 57 -32.70 35.91 -33.47
N LEU A 58 -31.87 35.68 -34.50
CA LEU A 58 -31.68 36.43 -35.76
C LEU A 58 -30.67 37.59 -35.61
N GLY A 59 -29.73 37.84 -36.53
CA GLY A 59 -29.26 37.15 -37.76
C GLY A 59 -28.01 37.90 -38.26
N GLY A 60 -26.97 37.27 -38.81
CA GLY A 60 -26.85 36.96 -40.24
C GLY A 60 -26.05 38.04 -41.01
N GLY A 61 -24.99 37.67 -41.74
CA GLY A 61 -24.33 38.53 -42.74
C GLY A 61 -22.82 38.76 -42.54
N ALA A 62 -22.00 38.21 -43.45
CA ALA A 62 -20.59 38.59 -43.65
C ALA A 62 -20.46 39.63 -44.78
N PRO A 63 -19.27 40.25 -44.95
CA PRO A 63 -18.55 39.99 -46.20
C PRO A 63 -17.02 39.80 -46.03
N ALA A 64 -16.37 39.36 -47.12
CA ALA A 64 -14.92 39.23 -47.28
C ALA A 64 -14.29 40.55 -47.83
N ALA A 65 -13.00 40.74 -48.14
CA ALA A 65 -11.84 39.85 -48.32
C ALA A 65 -10.49 40.64 -48.30
N VAL A 66 -9.38 39.95 -48.63
CA VAL A 66 -8.08 40.42 -49.20
C VAL A 66 -6.92 40.73 -48.24
N GLY A 67 -5.78 40.04 -48.46
CA GLY A 67 -4.45 40.41 -47.93
C GLY A 67 -3.38 39.29 -48.03
N ALA A 68 -2.49 39.36 -49.03
CA ALA A 68 -1.26 38.57 -49.20
C ALA A 68 -0.14 39.55 -49.67
N PRO A 69 1.20 39.34 -49.49
CA PRO A 69 1.94 38.08 -49.78
C PRO A 69 3.20 37.71 -48.93
N HIS A 70 3.68 36.46 -49.11
CA HIS A 70 5.07 35.87 -49.11
C HIS A 70 6.29 36.52 -48.38
N PRO A 71 7.43 35.80 -48.20
CA PRO A 71 7.71 34.38 -47.84
C PRO A 71 8.70 34.36 -46.62
N PRO A 72 9.81 33.57 -46.50
CA PRO A 72 10.16 32.19 -46.90
C PRO A 72 10.65 31.30 -45.71
N GLY A 73 11.15 30.08 -45.99
CA GLY A 73 12.10 29.33 -45.12
C GLY A 73 11.62 27.97 -44.58
N ALA A 74 12.21 26.87 -45.06
CA ALA A 74 11.99 25.51 -44.54
C ALA A 74 12.85 25.23 -43.28
N PRO A 75 12.43 24.29 -42.41
CA PRO A 75 12.93 22.92 -42.57
C PRO A 75 11.86 21.81 -42.48
N HIS A 76 12.30 20.59 -42.79
CA HIS A 76 11.49 19.37 -42.94
C HIS A 76 10.87 18.82 -41.62
N PRO A 77 9.85 17.94 -41.70
CA PRO A 77 8.79 17.93 -40.71
C PRO A 77 9.01 16.97 -39.52
N ALA A 78 8.65 17.45 -38.33
CA ALA A 78 8.06 16.59 -37.32
C ALA A 78 6.63 16.23 -37.80
N GLY A 79 6.36 14.93 -38.03
CA GLY A 79 5.07 14.45 -38.52
C GLY A 79 3.93 14.71 -37.51
N PRO A 80 2.70 15.00 -37.99
CA PRO A 80 1.64 15.49 -37.12
C PRO A 80 0.96 14.39 -36.30
N ALA A 81 0.60 14.72 -35.06
CA ALA A 81 -0.46 14.00 -34.36
C ALA A 81 -1.82 14.39 -34.99
N GLY A 82 -2.54 13.41 -35.54
CA GLY A 82 -3.90 13.60 -36.08
C GLY A 82 -4.97 13.57 -34.99
N PRO A 83 -6.14 14.22 -35.20
CA PRO A 83 -7.27 14.21 -34.27
C PRO A 83 -8.24 13.04 -34.47
N ASP A 84 -9.16 12.91 -33.50
CA ASP A 84 -9.92 11.72 -33.10
C ASP A 84 -11.00 11.18 -34.06
N THR A 85 -11.30 9.88 -33.91
CA THR A 85 -12.67 9.32 -33.99
C THR A 85 -12.85 8.20 -32.96
N ASP A 86 -13.23 8.54 -31.73
CA ASP A 86 -13.65 7.56 -30.72
C ASP A 86 -15.15 7.24 -30.83
N GLU A 87 -15.51 5.95 -30.79
CA GLU A 87 -16.85 5.56 -30.32
C GLU A 87 -16.95 5.85 -28.81
N PRO A 88 -18.12 6.25 -28.28
CA PRO A 88 -18.24 6.68 -26.89
C PRO A 88 -18.26 5.48 -25.92
N SER A 89 -17.10 4.87 -25.70
CA SER A 89 -16.87 4.03 -24.52
C SER A 89 -17.05 4.91 -23.28
N GLY A 90 -18.08 4.63 -22.47
CA GLY A 90 -18.48 5.45 -21.32
C GLY A 90 -17.49 5.48 -20.14
N ASN A 91 -16.21 5.17 -20.35
CA ASN A 91 -15.16 5.14 -19.35
C ASN A 91 -14.14 6.29 -19.55
N PRO A 92 -13.95 7.19 -18.56
CA PRO A 92 -13.07 8.35 -18.70
C PRO A 92 -11.55 8.03 -18.64
N GLN A 93 -11.13 6.78 -18.90
CA GLN A 93 -9.74 6.37 -19.14
C GLN A 93 -9.44 6.12 -20.64
N GLY A 94 -10.45 6.20 -21.52
CA GLY A 94 -10.40 5.62 -22.86
C GLY A 94 -10.77 4.14 -22.84
N GLY A 95 -11.52 3.70 -23.84
CA GLY A 95 -11.99 2.32 -23.96
C GLY A 95 -10.88 1.32 -24.23
N THR A 96 -11.22 0.03 -24.18
CA THR A 96 -10.42 -1.01 -24.83
C THR A 96 -10.53 -0.80 -26.34
N ALA A 97 -9.49 -0.21 -26.93
CA ALA A 97 -9.40 0.12 -28.35
C ALA A 97 -8.21 -0.58 -29.00
N GLY A 98 -8.27 -0.84 -30.31
CA GLY A 98 -7.14 -1.40 -31.07
C GLY A 98 -5.88 -0.51 -31.03
N LEU A 99 -4.75 -1.03 -31.53
CA LEU A 99 -3.54 -0.22 -31.67
C LEU A 99 -3.70 0.84 -32.75
N HIS A 100 -3.47 2.11 -32.38
CA HIS A 100 -3.61 3.24 -33.29
C HIS A 100 -2.62 3.15 -34.46
N GLY A 101 -3.08 3.43 -35.68
CA GLY A 101 -2.24 3.45 -36.89
C GLY A 101 -1.97 2.10 -37.56
N ARG A 102 -2.54 0.99 -37.09
CA ARG A 102 -2.55 -0.29 -37.83
C ARG A 102 -3.82 -0.40 -38.69
N PRO A 103 -3.78 -1.05 -39.87
CA PRO A 103 -4.99 -1.28 -40.65
C PRO A 103 -6.03 -2.08 -39.86
N LEU A 104 -7.25 -1.57 -39.79
CA LEU A 104 -8.38 -2.21 -39.09
C LEU A 104 -8.87 -3.44 -39.87
N ALA A 105 -8.32 -4.60 -39.52
CA ALA A 105 -9.07 -5.86 -39.56
C ALA A 105 -9.67 -6.06 -38.16
N GLY A 106 -11.00 -6.11 -38.06
CA GLY A 106 -11.71 -6.27 -36.77
C GLY A 106 -11.34 -7.55 -36.03
N PRO A 107 -11.64 -7.61 -34.73
CA PRO A 107 -13.04 -7.86 -34.36
C PRO A 107 -13.71 -6.70 -33.63
N ALA A 108 -15.05 -6.68 -33.70
CA ALA A 108 -15.89 -5.84 -32.85
C ALA A 108 -15.79 -6.27 -31.37
N ALA A 109 -16.33 -5.43 -30.49
CA ALA A 109 -16.33 -5.65 -29.04
C ALA A 109 -16.78 -7.07 -28.65
N GLY A 110 -15.95 -7.75 -27.85
CA GLY A 110 -16.31 -9.01 -27.19
C GLY A 110 -15.84 -10.29 -27.89
N SER A 111 -14.54 -10.61 -27.79
CA SER A 111 -14.11 -12.00 -27.72
C SER A 111 -12.70 -12.15 -27.12
N LEU A 112 -12.57 -12.95 -26.05
CA LEU A 112 -11.29 -13.40 -25.49
C LEU A 112 -10.66 -14.53 -26.33
N SER A 113 -10.89 -14.53 -27.65
CA SER A 113 -10.51 -15.60 -28.58
C SER A 113 -9.37 -15.22 -29.53
N ALA A 114 -8.68 -14.11 -29.28
CA ALA A 114 -7.37 -13.86 -29.85
C ALA A 114 -6.31 -14.50 -28.96
N THR A 115 -5.49 -15.41 -29.51
CA THR A 115 -4.35 -16.00 -28.80
C THR A 115 -3.46 -14.90 -28.24
N LEU A 116 -3.24 -14.89 -26.93
CA LEU A 116 -2.42 -13.86 -26.28
C LEU A 116 -0.99 -13.89 -26.84
N PRO A 117 -0.43 -12.73 -27.24
CA PRO A 117 0.94 -12.66 -27.75
C PRO A 117 1.94 -13.25 -26.76
N GLN A 118 2.70 -14.26 -27.21
CA GLN A 118 3.79 -14.81 -26.42
C GLN A 118 4.94 -13.80 -26.32
N VAL A 119 5.46 -13.63 -25.12
CA VAL A 119 6.50 -12.64 -24.79
C VAL A 119 7.37 -13.18 -23.65
N THR A 120 8.70 -13.02 -23.74
CA THR A 120 9.59 -13.42 -22.63
C THR A 120 9.65 -12.33 -21.57
N ARG A 121 10.11 -12.70 -20.37
CA ARG A 121 10.36 -11.75 -19.28
C ARG A 121 11.36 -10.66 -19.69
N ALA A 122 12.40 -11.02 -20.46
CA ALA A 122 13.36 -10.08 -21.00
C ALA A 122 12.73 -9.14 -22.04
N GLU A 123 11.87 -9.64 -22.94
CA GLU A 123 11.17 -8.77 -23.92
C GLU A 123 10.24 -7.76 -23.21
N ILE A 124 9.47 -8.17 -22.19
CA ILE A 124 8.63 -7.24 -21.40
C ILE A 124 9.49 -6.10 -20.82
N MET A 125 10.60 -6.44 -20.17
CA MET A 125 11.46 -5.45 -19.52
C MET A 125 12.21 -4.56 -20.52
N ALA A 126 12.66 -5.10 -21.66
CA ALA A 126 13.29 -4.32 -22.73
C ALA A 126 12.32 -3.32 -23.37
N ARG A 127 11.03 -3.70 -23.52
CA ARG A 127 9.96 -2.81 -23.99
C ARG A 127 9.69 -1.69 -22.99
N ALA A 128 9.60 -2.02 -21.70
CA ALA A 128 9.42 -1.05 -20.61
C ALA A 128 10.59 -0.04 -20.51
N GLU A 129 11.84 -0.51 -20.57
CA GLU A 129 13.04 0.32 -20.53
C GLU A 129 13.12 1.28 -21.73
N ARG A 130 12.68 0.85 -22.93
CA ARG A 130 12.67 1.71 -24.12
C ARG A 130 11.87 3.00 -23.91
N TRP A 131 10.63 2.89 -23.43
CA TRP A 131 9.80 4.08 -23.17
C TRP A 131 10.41 4.98 -22.08
N VAL A 132 11.07 4.40 -21.07
CA VAL A 132 11.80 5.16 -20.03
C VAL A 132 12.99 5.92 -20.63
N ALA A 133 13.76 5.29 -21.54
CA ALA A 133 14.88 5.93 -22.23
C ALA A 133 14.43 7.04 -23.19
N GLU A 134 13.34 6.81 -23.93
CA GLU A 134 12.70 7.80 -24.84
C GLU A 134 11.98 8.93 -24.08
N LYS A 135 11.76 8.78 -22.77
CA LYS A 135 10.98 9.70 -21.91
C LYS A 135 9.59 9.99 -22.51
N VAL A 136 8.86 8.94 -22.87
CA VAL A 136 7.52 9.06 -23.50
C VAL A 136 6.59 9.93 -22.63
N PRO A 137 6.08 11.08 -23.12
CA PRO A 137 5.27 12.01 -22.32
C PRO A 137 3.96 11.40 -21.83
N TYR A 138 3.48 11.78 -20.64
CA TYR A 138 2.20 11.28 -20.12
C TYR A 138 0.99 11.92 -20.80
N SER A 139 0.09 11.11 -21.36
CA SER A 139 -1.19 11.56 -21.91
C SER A 139 -2.24 10.44 -21.91
N MET A 140 -3.45 10.75 -21.40
CA MET A 140 -4.62 9.88 -21.50
C MET A 140 -5.27 9.87 -22.89
N ALA A 141 -4.95 10.87 -23.73
CA ALA A 141 -5.63 11.15 -25.01
C ALA A 141 -4.68 11.10 -26.22
N LYS A 142 -3.51 10.48 -26.07
CA LYS A 142 -2.52 10.37 -27.15
C LYS A 142 -1.91 8.97 -27.18
N TYR A 143 -1.47 8.60 -28.36
CA TYR A 143 -0.78 7.34 -28.65
C TYR A 143 0.69 7.62 -28.97
N TRP A 144 1.57 6.69 -28.63
CA TRP A 144 2.96 6.72 -29.08
C TRP A 144 3.11 6.11 -30.48
N THR A 145 4.30 6.20 -31.07
CA THR A 145 4.58 5.76 -32.44
C THR A 145 4.44 4.24 -32.65
N ASP A 146 4.37 3.46 -31.57
CA ASP A 146 4.09 2.03 -31.57
C ASP A 146 2.59 1.68 -31.41
N GLY A 147 1.71 2.67 -31.38
CA GLY A 147 0.24 2.53 -31.36
C GLY A 147 -0.38 2.38 -29.96
N TYR A 148 0.41 2.46 -28.89
CA TYR A 148 -0.09 2.35 -27.52
C TYR A 148 -0.37 3.70 -26.85
N ARG A 149 -1.39 3.76 -25.98
CA ARG A 149 -1.80 4.96 -25.24
C ARG A 149 -0.73 5.38 -24.22
N GLN A 150 -0.46 6.67 -24.11
CA GLN A 150 0.67 7.21 -23.33
C GLN A 150 0.38 7.36 -21.82
N ASP A 151 -0.39 6.46 -21.23
CA ASP A 151 -0.78 6.48 -19.81
C ASP A 151 -0.32 5.22 -19.05
N CYS A 152 -0.67 5.10 -17.77
CA CYS A 152 -0.23 4.00 -16.91
C CYS A 152 -0.65 2.61 -17.42
N SER A 153 -1.86 2.46 -17.97
CA SER A 153 -2.37 1.17 -18.42
C SER A 153 -2.01 0.84 -19.88
N GLY A 154 -1.85 1.85 -20.73
CA GLY A 154 -1.27 1.72 -22.07
C GLY A 154 0.21 1.34 -22.02
N TYR A 155 0.96 1.80 -21.02
CA TYR A 155 2.34 1.36 -20.77
C TYR A 155 2.46 -0.12 -20.44
N VAL A 156 1.55 -0.66 -19.62
CA VAL A 156 1.50 -2.11 -19.33
C VAL A 156 1.03 -2.89 -20.55
N SER A 157 0.02 -2.39 -21.27
CA SER A 157 -0.43 -2.96 -22.54
C SER A 157 0.73 -3.05 -23.55
N MET A 158 1.54 -1.98 -23.65
CA MET A 158 2.73 -1.91 -24.48
C MET A 158 3.77 -2.94 -24.03
N ALA A 159 4.14 -2.99 -22.75
CA ALA A 159 5.18 -3.88 -22.27
C ALA A 159 4.79 -5.37 -22.44
N TRP A 160 3.53 -5.71 -22.15
CA TRP A 160 2.96 -7.05 -22.38
C TRP A 160 2.53 -7.31 -23.83
N LYS A 161 2.79 -6.38 -24.75
CA LYS A 161 2.57 -6.56 -26.21
C LYS A 161 1.11 -6.88 -26.56
N LEU A 162 0.16 -6.38 -25.76
CA LEU A 162 -1.27 -6.65 -25.92
C LEU A 162 -1.78 -6.17 -27.29
N PRO A 163 -2.75 -6.87 -27.92
CA PRO A 163 -3.28 -6.47 -29.22
C PRO A 163 -4.15 -5.20 -29.18
N ALA A 164 -4.47 -4.70 -27.98
CA ALA A 164 -5.32 -3.56 -27.71
C ALA A 164 -4.77 -2.72 -26.53
N ASN A 165 -5.28 -1.50 -26.44
CA ASN A 165 -4.99 -0.53 -25.39
C ASN A 165 -5.91 -0.75 -24.19
N GLU A 166 -5.52 -1.62 -23.28
CA GLU A 166 -6.32 -1.90 -22.08
C GLU A 166 -6.31 -0.74 -21.07
N TRP A 167 -7.26 -0.77 -20.14
CA TRP A 167 -7.40 0.19 -19.06
C TRP A 167 -7.30 -0.51 -17.70
N THR A 168 -7.18 0.26 -16.61
CA THR A 168 -6.98 -0.33 -15.26
C THR A 168 -8.11 -1.28 -14.83
N GLY A 169 -9.31 -1.13 -15.37
CA GLY A 169 -10.44 -2.03 -15.13
C GLY A 169 -10.37 -3.36 -15.88
N SER A 170 -9.68 -3.47 -17.02
CA SER A 170 -9.62 -4.69 -17.84
C SER A 170 -8.30 -5.47 -17.75
N LEU A 171 -7.17 -4.82 -17.43
CA LEU A 171 -5.83 -5.45 -17.41
C LEU A 171 -5.74 -6.76 -16.60
N HIS A 172 -6.54 -6.90 -15.54
CA HIS A 172 -6.58 -8.12 -14.71
C HIS A 172 -7.07 -9.37 -15.46
N GLN A 173 -7.75 -9.23 -16.60
CA GLN A 173 -8.26 -10.34 -17.42
C GLN A 173 -7.14 -11.01 -18.25
N TYR A 174 -6.02 -10.31 -18.43
CA TYR A 174 -4.87 -10.77 -19.22
C TYR A 174 -3.79 -11.45 -18.37
N ALA A 175 -4.05 -11.66 -17.08
CA ALA A 175 -3.01 -12.05 -16.12
C ALA A 175 -3.53 -12.88 -14.94
N ASN A 176 -2.72 -13.82 -14.47
CA ASN A 176 -2.96 -14.55 -13.23
C ASN A 176 -2.59 -13.68 -12.02
N LYS A 177 -3.47 -13.61 -11.02
CA LYS A 177 -3.17 -12.98 -9.73
C LYS A 177 -2.08 -13.76 -8.99
N ILE A 178 -1.03 -13.08 -8.53
CA ILE A 178 0.12 -13.67 -7.81
C ILE A 178 0.31 -13.03 -6.43
N ALA A 179 0.99 -13.72 -5.51
CA ALA A 179 1.35 -13.12 -4.24
C ALA A 179 2.54 -12.17 -4.42
N TRP A 180 2.65 -11.16 -3.56
CA TRP A 180 3.77 -10.21 -3.58
C TRP A 180 5.14 -10.88 -3.38
N ALA A 181 5.19 -12.04 -2.73
CA ALA A 181 6.44 -12.80 -2.57
C ALA A 181 6.95 -13.41 -3.88
N ASP A 182 6.04 -13.65 -4.84
CA ASP A 182 6.30 -14.33 -6.11
C ASP A 182 6.63 -13.34 -7.24
N LEU A 183 6.59 -12.03 -6.97
CA LEU A 183 6.86 -10.96 -7.94
C LEU A 183 8.25 -11.12 -8.58
N GLN A 184 8.25 -11.11 -9.91
CA GLN A 184 9.41 -11.17 -10.77
C GLN A 184 9.35 -10.02 -11.80
N PRO A 185 10.49 -9.55 -12.35
CA PRO A 185 10.51 -8.43 -13.29
C PRO A 185 9.50 -8.60 -14.44
N GLY A 186 8.67 -7.60 -14.73
CA GLY A 186 7.65 -7.64 -15.79
C GLY A 186 6.27 -8.13 -15.36
N ASP A 187 6.11 -8.62 -14.12
CA ASP A 187 4.79 -8.73 -13.50
C ASP A 187 4.24 -7.31 -13.19
N MET A 188 2.92 -7.10 -13.20
CA MET A 188 2.32 -5.80 -12.85
C MET A 188 1.83 -5.77 -11.40
N LEU A 189 1.86 -4.58 -10.81
CA LEU A 189 1.13 -4.21 -9.61
C LEU A 189 -0.01 -3.28 -10.04
N LEU A 190 -1.25 -3.80 -9.97
CA LEU A 190 -2.46 -3.11 -10.42
C LEU A 190 -3.29 -2.65 -9.22
N PHE A 191 -3.63 -1.37 -9.21
CA PHE A 191 -4.64 -0.81 -8.34
C PHE A 191 -5.75 -0.15 -9.20
N HIS A 192 -6.94 -0.73 -9.15
CA HIS A 192 -8.14 -0.17 -9.77
C HIS A 192 -9.12 0.36 -8.72
N ASN A 193 -9.66 1.55 -8.96
CA ASN A 193 -10.65 2.21 -8.12
C ASN A 193 -11.91 2.53 -8.95
N PRO A 194 -12.98 1.72 -8.85
CA PRO A 194 -14.22 1.91 -9.61
C PRO A 194 -14.85 3.30 -9.42
N ASP A 195 -14.74 3.87 -8.22
CA ASP A 195 -15.33 5.18 -7.87
C ASP A 195 -14.56 6.38 -8.45
N ASN A 196 -13.31 6.17 -8.86
CA ASN A 196 -12.48 7.18 -9.53
C ASN A 196 -11.46 6.44 -10.41
N PRO A 197 -11.87 5.97 -11.61
CA PRO A 197 -10.97 5.25 -12.49
C PRO A 197 -9.82 6.17 -12.92
N THR A 198 -10.12 7.29 -13.58
CA THR A 198 -9.13 8.13 -14.29
C THR A 198 -8.01 8.70 -13.43
N THR A 199 -8.28 9.11 -12.19
CA THR A 199 -7.26 9.74 -11.33
C THR A 199 -6.99 8.98 -10.03
N GLY A 200 -7.83 7.99 -9.72
CA GLY A 200 -7.73 7.17 -8.52
C GLY A 200 -7.32 5.72 -8.78
N SER A 201 -7.04 5.33 -10.02
CA SER A 201 -6.44 4.03 -10.37
C SER A 201 -5.02 4.22 -10.91
N HIS A 202 -4.15 3.25 -10.72
CA HIS A 202 -2.79 3.26 -11.25
C HIS A 202 -2.25 1.84 -11.42
N VAL A 203 -1.26 1.68 -12.28
CA VAL A 203 -0.59 0.40 -12.51
C VAL A 203 0.88 0.64 -12.82
N THR A 204 1.73 -0.25 -12.30
CA THR A 204 3.19 -0.19 -12.48
C THR A 204 3.71 -1.58 -12.81
N LEU A 205 4.77 -1.68 -13.62
CA LEU A 205 5.52 -2.91 -13.77
C LEU A 205 6.56 -3.03 -12.65
N PHE A 206 6.61 -4.20 -12.03
CA PHE A 206 7.64 -4.56 -11.08
C PHE A 206 8.95 -4.83 -11.84
N GLY A 207 10.03 -4.15 -11.51
CA GLY A 207 11.33 -4.29 -12.18
C GLY A 207 12.38 -5.09 -11.43
N GLY A 208 12.04 -5.63 -10.26
CA GLY A 208 12.98 -6.28 -9.34
C GLY A 208 13.02 -5.60 -7.96
N TRP A 209 13.38 -6.38 -6.94
CA TRP A 209 13.63 -5.87 -5.59
C TRP A 209 14.90 -5.02 -5.56
N THR A 210 14.91 -3.93 -4.79
CA THR A 210 16.13 -3.12 -4.62
C THR A 210 17.11 -3.70 -3.62
N ASP A 211 16.63 -4.54 -2.68
CA ASP A 211 17.42 -5.26 -1.71
C ASP A 211 16.72 -6.56 -1.25
N ASP A 212 17.46 -7.44 -0.56
CA ASP A 212 16.95 -8.71 -0.02
C ASP A 212 15.86 -8.53 1.05
N ARG A 213 15.70 -7.32 1.59
CA ARG A 213 14.62 -7.02 2.54
C ARG A 213 13.25 -6.98 1.86
N ARG A 214 13.22 -6.87 0.51
CA ARG A 214 12.00 -6.83 -0.32
C ARG A 214 10.98 -5.79 0.16
N THR A 215 11.48 -4.65 0.63
CA THR A 215 10.64 -3.53 1.10
C THR A 215 10.38 -2.49 0.01
N HIS A 216 11.27 -2.42 -0.98
CA HIS A 216 11.20 -1.52 -2.12
C HIS A 216 11.53 -2.30 -3.40
N TYR A 217 10.95 -1.89 -4.50
CA TYR A 217 11.17 -2.43 -5.83
C TYR A 217 11.45 -1.30 -6.82
N LEU A 218 12.09 -1.62 -7.94
CA LEU A 218 12.23 -0.68 -9.04
C LEU A 218 10.92 -0.66 -9.84
N ALA A 219 10.08 0.34 -9.61
CA ALA A 219 8.83 0.50 -10.36
C ALA A 219 9.12 1.10 -11.74
N TYR A 220 8.61 0.47 -12.79
CA TYR A 220 8.57 0.97 -14.15
C TYR A 220 7.15 1.46 -14.44
N GLU A 221 6.99 2.75 -14.75
CA GLU A 221 5.68 3.36 -14.83
C GLU A 221 5.60 4.54 -15.81
N GLN A 222 4.42 4.70 -16.40
CA GLN A 222 4.03 5.87 -17.16
C GLN A 222 3.19 6.80 -16.27
N THR A 223 3.78 7.92 -15.90
CA THR A 223 3.19 8.93 -15.00
C THR A 223 3.69 10.32 -15.36
N LYS A 224 3.13 11.39 -14.80
CA LYS A 224 3.55 12.75 -15.14
C LYS A 224 4.97 13.03 -14.63
N PRO A 225 5.86 13.66 -15.42
CA PRO A 225 5.63 14.17 -16.78
C PRO A 225 5.82 13.14 -17.92
N HIS A 226 6.56 12.05 -17.67
CA HIS A 226 6.92 11.04 -18.67
C HIS A 226 7.21 9.67 -18.03
N ALA A 227 7.37 8.63 -18.85
CA ALA A 227 7.88 7.31 -18.49
C ALA A 227 9.09 7.41 -17.55
N ARG A 228 9.09 6.63 -16.46
CA ARG A 228 10.23 6.59 -15.53
C ARG A 228 10.42 5.20 -14.91
N LYS A 229 11.62 4.99 -14.35
CA LYS A 229 11.88 3.94 -13.37
C LYS A 229 12.37 4.54 -12.05
N GLN A 230 11.83 4.09 -10.92
CA GLN A 230 12.21 4.62 -9.60
C GLN A 230 12.10 3.57 -8.47
N PRO A 231 13.03 3.57 -7.50
CA PRO A 231 12.84 2.85 -6.23
C PRO A 231 11.55 3.28 -5.55
N THR A 232 10.67 2.33 -5.32
CA THR A 232 9.30 2.55 -4.84
C THR A 232 9.03 1.57 -3.71
N PRO A 233 8.45 1.99 -2.57
CA PRO A 233 8.01 1.07 -1.53
C PRO A 233 7.12 -0.01 -2.15
N LEU A 234 7.21 -1.25 -1.68
CA LEU A 234 6.33 -2.33 -2.17
C LEU A 234 4.85 -2.00 -1.96
N ALA A 235 4.57 -1.28 -0.87
CA ALA A 235 3.30 -0.65 -0.61
C ALA A 235 2.82 0.30 -1.73
N TYR A 236 3.71 0.96 -2.48
CA TYR A 236 3.42 2.23 -3.16
C TYR A 236 3.04 3.35 -2.16
N TRP A 237 3.24 4.60 -2.55
CA TRP A 237 3.18 5.75 -1.62
C TRP A 237 1.75 6.05 -1.11
N THR A 238 0.73 5.61 -1.85
CA THR A 238 -0.70 5.83 -1.58
C THR A 238 -1.52 4.62 -2.06
N ASN A 239 -2.63 4.32 -1.37
CA ASN A 239 -3.55 3.18 -1.67
C ASN A 239 -2.87 1.80 -1.62
N SER A 240 -1.98 1.61 -0.66
CA SER A 240 -0.99 0.54 -0.69
C SER A 240 -1.52 -0.88 -0.49
N ASP A 241 -2.57 -0.98 0.30
CA ASP A 241 -3.41 -2.15 0.55
C ASP A 241 -4.21 -2.59 -0.69
N ARG A 242 -4.32 -1.73 -1.71
CA ARG A 242 -5.18 -1.94 -2.89
C ARG A 242 -4.41 -2.36 -4.15
N TYR A 243 -3.08 -2.40 -4.12
CA TYR A 243 -2.27 -2.93 -5.22
C TYR A 243 -2.19 -4.46 -5.17
N VAL A 244 -2.56 -5.10 -6.28
CA VAL A 244 -2.53 -6.56 -6.43
C VAL A 244 -1.50 -6.93 -7.49
N GLY A 245 -0.69 -7.95 -7.19
CA GLY A 245 0.30 -8.49 -8.13
C GLY A 245 -0.35 -9.38 -9.18
N TYR A 246 0.05 -9.24 -10.44
CA TYR A 246 -0.45 -10.03 -11.56
C TYR A 246 0.67 -10.41 -12.54
N ARG A 247 0.70 -11.66 -12.97
CA ARG A 247 1.62 -12.20 -13.99
C ARG A 247 0.89 -12.44 -15.30
N TYR A 248 1.43 -11.91 -16.39
CA TYR A 248 0.84 -12.01 -17.71
C TYR A 248 0.58 -13.47 -18.16
N LEU A 249 -0.59 -13.74 -18.73
CA LEU A 249 -0.97 -15.08 -19.21
C LEU A 249 -0.19 -15.54 -20.46
N GLY A 250 0.27 -14.60 -21.29
CA GLY A 250 1.12 -14.89 -22.46
C GLY A 250 2.63 -14.92 -22.15
N LEU A 251 3.02 -14.92 -20.87
CA LEU A 251 4.43 -15.02 -20.50
C LEU A 251 4.99 -16.41 -20.84
N VAL A 252 6.06 -16.44 -21.62
CA VAL A 252 6.88 -17.64 -21.84
C VAL A 252 8.22 -17.49 -21.11
N GLU A 253 8.58 -18.48 -20.29
CA GLU A 253 9.86 -18.48 -19.59
C GLU A 253 10.99 -18.91 -20.55
N GLU A 254 12.17 -18.27 -20.44
CA GLU A 254 13.28 -18.52 -21.36
C GLU A 254 13.83 -19.94 -21.22
N GLY A 255 13.88 -20.67 -22.33
CA GLY A 255 14.20 -22.10 -22.38
C GLY A 255 13.02 -22.99 -22.77
N ALA A 256 11.78 -22.48 -22.79
CA ALA A 256 10.62 -23.19 -23.32
C ALA A 256 10.52 -23.09 -24.86
N THR A 257 11.52 -23.60 -25.58
CA THR A 257 11.36 -23.86 -27.03
C THR A 257 10.42 -25.05 -27.22
N ALA A 258 9.45 -24.90 -28.12
CA ALA A 258 8.45 -25.92 -28.39
C ALA A 258 9.06 -27.14 -29.10
N ASP A 259 8.74 -28.33 -28.58
CA ASP A 259 8.59 -29.58 -29.34
C ASP A 259 7.58 -30.47 -28.60
N ALA A 260 6.81 -31.27 -29.36
CA ALA A 260 5.67 -32.07 -28.90
C ALA A 260 5.88 -33.58 -29.22
N PRO A 261 4.88 -34.47 -29.10
CA PRO A 261 4.16 -34.89 -27.89
C PRO A 261 4.19 -36.43 -27.66
N ALA A 262 4.03 -36.90 -26.42
CA ALA A 262 3.53 -38.25 -26.05
C ALA A 262 3.29 -38.28 -24.52
N ALA A 263 2.06 -38.42 -24.00
CA ALA A 263 1.26 -39.65 -23.88
C ALA A 263 1.70 -40.58 -22.71
N GLY A 264 0.82 -40.79 -21.73
CA GLY A 264 0.86 -41.97 -20.85
C GLY A 264 0.70 -41.75 -19.34
N ALA A 265 -0.47 -42.16 -18.84
CA ALA A 265 -0.73 -42.73 -17.51
C ALA A 265 -0.70 -41.85 -16.22
N ASP A 266 -1.86 -41.92 -15.55
CA ASP A 266 -2.12 -41.74 -14.11
C ASP A 266 -3.15 -42.86 -13.74
N PRO A 267 -3.39 -43.26 -12.47
CA PRO A 267 -2.62 -43.02 -11.24
C PRO A 267 -2.51 -44.24 -10.25
N ALA A 268 -1.78 -44.04 -9.14
CA ALA A 268 -2.05 -44.58 -7.77
C ALA A 268 -1.79 -46.09 -7.43
N PRO A 269 -1.75 -46.49 -6.13
CA PRO A 269 -1.05 -45.86 -4.98
C PRO A 269 -0.38 -46.83 -3.95
N ALA A 270 0.35 -46.23 -3.00
CA ALA A 270 0.53 -46.63 -1.57
C ALA A 270 1.28 -47.92 -1.16
N GLY A 271 2.19 -47.78 -0.17
CA GLY A 271 2.60 -48.89 0.71
C GLY A 271 3.88 -48.67 1.56
N ALA A 272 3.70 -48.54 2.89
CA ALA A 272 4.70 -48.80 3.95
C ALA A 272 5.99 -47.92 4.02
N THR A 273 6.59 -47.62 5.18
CA THR A 273 6.22 -47.82 6.61
C THR A 273 6.93 -46.76 7.47
N ALA A 274 6.41 -46.50 8.68
CA ALA A 274 7.11 -45.69 9.69
C ALA A 274 7.68 -46.57 10.80
N ALA A 275 8.90 -46.28 11.27
CA ALA A 275 9.33 -46.49 12.66
C ALA A 275 10.69 -45.84 13.00
N GLY A 276 10.70 -44.94 13.98
CA GLY A 276 11.72 -44.92 15.03
C GLY A 276 13.07 -44.22 14.81
N ALA A 277 13.19 -42.96 15.27
CA ALA A 277 14.24 -42.56 16.22
C ALA A 277 13.92 -41.21 16.88
N LEU A 278 13.90 -41.17 18.21
CA LEU A 278 13.86 -39.92 18.98
C LEU A 278 15.27 -39.32 19.03
N SER A 279 15.42 -38.06 18.63
CA SER A 279 16.55 -37.22 19.08
C SER A 279 16.23 -35.73 18.98
N ALA A 280 16.75 -34.98 19.94
CA ALA A 280 16.49 -33.56 20.09
C ALA A 280 17.21 -32.71 19.05
N GLY A 281 16.68 -31.50 18.79
CA GLY A 281 17.40 -30.47 18.01
C GLY A 281 16.92 -30.26 16.57
N ALA A 282 15.60 -30.15 16.34
CA ALA A 282 15.12 -29.60 15.08
C ALA A 282 15.51 -28.10 14.97
N PRO A 283 16.09 -27.62 13.86
CA PRO A 283 16.41 -26.22 13.70
C PRO A 283 15.11 -25.39 13.72
N SER A 284 15.09 -24.33 14.53
CA SER A 284 13.97 -23.40 14.67
C SER A 284 13.78 -22.55 13.41
N SER A 285 13.35 -23.15 12.31
CA SER A 285 13.11 -22.45 11.05
C SER A 285 12.07 -21.34 11.26
N THR A 286 12.42 -20.12 10.88
CA THR A 286 11.51 -18.96 10.80
C THR A 286 10.80 -18.92 9.45
N ALA A 287 11.24 -19.73 8.49
CA ALA A 287 10.60 -19.95 7.21
C ALA A 287 9.12 -20.34 7.40
N TYR A 288 8.26 -19.78 6.55
CA TYR A 288 6.85 -20.12 6.52
C TYR A 288 6.65 -21.51 5.90
N PRO A 289 5.97 -22.45 6.58
CA PRO A 289 5.84 -23.82 6.07
C PRO A 289 4.91 -23.93 4.85
N GLY A 290 4.09 -22.91 4.57
CA GLY A 290 3.13 -22.90 3.47
C GLY A 290 1.68 -22.86 3.94
N ALA A 291 0.78 -22.39 3.08
CA ALA A 291 -0.63 -22.19 3.43
C ALA A 291 -1.37 -23.51 3.71
N GLY A 292 -1.01 -24.60 3.02
CA GLY A 292 -1.62 -25.93 3.21
C GLY A 292 -1.42 -26.55 4.60
N HIS A 293 -0.52 -26.01 5.43
CA HIS A 293 -0.34 -26.44 6.82
C HIS A 293 -1.35 -25.82 7.80
N PHE A 294 -2.25 -24.95 7.33
CA PHE A 294 -3.20 -24.22 8.16
C PHE A 294 -4.57 -24.10 7.51
N GLY A 295 -5.63 -24.24 8.30
CA GLY A 295 -7.02 -24.21 7.83
C GLY A 295 -7.77 -25.52 8.09
N PRO A 296 -9.05 -25.60 7.68
CA PRO A 296 -9.90 -26.76 7.95
C PRO A 296 -9.26 -28.08 7.51
N GLY A 297 -9.20 -29.05 8.43
CA GLY A 297 -8.60 -30.37 8.18
C GLY A 297 -7.07 -30.44 8.34
N ALA A 298 -6.36 -29.33 8.55
CA ALA A 298 -4.91 -29.37 8.77
C ALA A 298 -4.55 -30.00 10.13
N VAL A 299 -3.57 -30.91 10.13
CA VAL A 299 -3.03 -31.57 11.33
C VAL A 299 -1.50 -31.61 11.24
N GLY A 300 -0.81 -31.26 12.32
CA GLY A 300 0.64 -31.44 12.46
C GLY A 300 1.34 -30.41 13.37
N GLU A 301 2.66 -30.55 13.50
CA GLU A 301 3.50 -29.69 14.37
C GLU A 301 3.44 -28.20 14.03
N HIS A 302 3.18 -27.83 12.77
CA HIS A 302 3.04 -26.43 12.39
C HIS A 302 1.82 -25.76 13.03
N VAL A 303 0.70 -26.48 13.16
CA VAL A 303 -0.50 -26.00 13.88
C VAL A 303 -0.19 -25.86 15.37
N ALA A 304 0.40 -26.89 15.99
CA ALA A 304 0.77 -26.84 17.41
C ALA A 304 1.76 -25.69 17.70
N ARG A 305 2.75 -25.47 16.82
CA ARG A 305 3.69 -24.35 16.92
C ARG A 305 3.01 -23.01 16.76
N LEU A 306 2.09 -22.85 15.80
CA LEU A 306 1.30 -21.63 15.63
C LEU A 306 0.51 -21.31 16.89
N GLY A 307 -0.24 -22.28 17.42
CA GLY A 307 -1.07 -22.09 18.61
C GLY A 307 -0.25 -21.74 19.85
N ARG A 308 0.94 -22.35 20.03
CA ARG A 308 1.90 -21.96 21.09
C ARG A 308 2.35 -20.50 20.94
N LEU A 309 2.69 -20.05 19.73
CA LEU A 309 3.10 -18.66 19.47
C LEU A 309 1.94 -17.68 19.67
N LEU A 310 0.73 -18.02 19.22
CA LEU A 310 -0.47 -17.21 19.43
C LEU A 310 -0.80 -17.09 20.93
N ALA A 311 -0.70 -18.18 21.69
CA ALA A 311 -0.92 -18.18 23.12
C ALA A 311 0.03 -17.21 23.85
N GLN A 312 1.33 -17.24 23.52
CA GLN A 312 2.34 -16.31 24.03
C GLN A 312 2.06 -14.85 23.68
N ARG A 313 1.33 -14.60 22.58
CA ARG A 313 1.00 -13.25 22.06
C ARG A 313 -0.40 -12.79 22.48
N GLY A 314 -0.94 -13.32 23.59
CA GLY A 314 -2.25 -12.96 24.16
C GLY A 314 -3.45 -13.79 23.65
N GLY A 315 -3.19 -14.84 22.88
CA GLY A 315 -4.20 -15.69 22.25
C GLY A 315 -4.69 -16.86 23.10
N ALA A 316 -4.12 -17.09 24.29
CA ALA A 316 -4.44 -18.26 25.12
C ALA A 316 -5.95 -18.40 25.40
N ARG A 317 -6.64 -17.27 25.57
CA ARG A 317 -8.10 -17.16 25.81
C ARG A 317 -9.01 -17.71 24.70
N PHE A 318 -8.48 -18.09 23.54
CA PHE A 318 -9.26 -18.72 22.46
C PHE A 318 -9.29 -20.25 22.56
N TYR A 319 -8.43 -20.83 23.41
CA TYR A 319 -8.25 -22.27 23.60
C TYR A 319 -8.82 -22.71 24.96
N GLU A 320 -9.67 -23.73 24.96
CA GLU A 320 -10.28 -24.27 26.19
C GLU A 320 -9.29 -25.19 26.94
N THR A 321 -8.70 -26.15 26.24
CA THR A 321 -7.70 -27.09 26.78
C THR A 321 -6.25 -26.72 26.44
N GLY A 322 -6.04 -25.60 25.73
CA GLY A 322 -4.74 -25.18 25.18
C GLY A 322 -4.56 -25.52 23.68
N PRO A 323 -3.49 -25.02 23.04
CA PRO A 323 -3.22 -25.26 21.62
C PRO A 323 -2.72 -26.68 21.34
N GLY A 324 -3.27 -27.33 20.31
CA GLY A 324 -2.96 -28.70 19.89
C GLY A 324 -2.49 -28.82 18.44
N PRO A 325 -2.23 -30.04 17.95
CA PRO A 325 -1.75 -30.29 16.58
C PRO A 325 -2.86 -30.31 15.53
N VAL A 326 -4.14 -30.31 15.92
CA VAL A 326 -5.29 -30.29 15.00
C VAL A 326 -5.76 -28.86 14.84
N TRP A 327 -5.97 -28.39 13.61
CA TRP A 327 -6.47 -27.03 13.37
C TRP A 327 -7.93 -26.88 13.78
N THR A 328 -8.22 -25.86 14.58
CA THR A 328 -9.57 -25.61 15.10
C THR A 328 -10.07 -24.19 14.85
N GLU A 329 -11.35 -23.96 15.18
CA GLU A 329 -11.93 -22.62 15.32
C GLU A 329 -11.17 -21.74 16.34
N ALA A 330 -10.52 -22.32 17.35
CA ALA A 330 -9.66 -21.57 18.27
C ALA A 330 -8.47 -20.94 17.54
N ASP A 331 -7.78 -21.71 16.69
CA ASP A 331 -6.64 -21.25 15.90
C ASP A 331 -7.02 -20.15 14.91
N ARG A 332 -8.15 -20.31 14.21
CA ARG A 332 -8.64 -19.25 13.31
C ARG A 332 -8.96 -17.96 14.08
N ARG A 333 -9.66 -18.04 15.22
CA ARG A 333 -10.02 -16.86 16.03
C ARG A 333 -8.80 -16.20 16.66
N ALA A 334 -7.86 -16.97 17.19
CA ALA A 334 -6.60 -16.47 17.74
C ALA A 334 -5.76 -15.79 16.66
N THR A 335 -5.61 -16.42 15.49
CA THR A 335 -4.92 -15.84 14.33
C THR A 335 -5.59 -14.54 13.88
N ALA A 336 -6.92 -14.53 13.74
CA ALA A 336 -7.65 -13.34 13.32
C ALA A 336 -7.53 -12.20 14.34
N ALA A 337 -7.52 -12.51 15.64
CA ALA A 337 -7.27 -11.53 16.69
C ALA A 337 -5.83 -10.97 16.63
N PHE A 338 -4.85 -11.82 16.34
CA PHE A 338 -3.46 -11.40 16.14
C PHE A 338 -3.28 -10.51 14.91
N GLN A 339 -3.94 -10.84 13.80
CA GLN A 339 -3.96 -10.03 12.58
C GLN A 339 -4.60 -8.65 12.84
N ARG A 340 -5.77 -8.60 13.50
CA ARG A 340 -6.41 -7.32 13.90
C ARG A 340 -5.53 -6.48 14.84
N ALA A 341 -4.71 -7.11 15.68
CA ALA A 341 -3.76 -6.40 16.54
C ALA A 341 -2.69 -5.63 15.75
N GLN A 342 -2.36 -6.08 14.53
CA GLN A 342 -1.46 -5.39 13.61
C GLN A 342 -2.16 -4.24 12.86
N GLY A 343 -3.44 -4.00 13.13
CA GLY A 343 -4.29 -3.04 12.40
C GLY A 343 -5.00 -3.61 11.17
N TRP A 344 -4.77 -4.88 10.81
CA TRP A 344 -5.32 -5.52 9.62
C TRP A 344 -6.84 -5.71 9.73
N ARG A 345 -7.56 -5.59 8.61
CA ARG A 345 -9.04 -5.60 8.57
C ARG A 345 -9.57 -6.47 7.43
N GLY A 346 -10.87 -6.77 7.48
CA GLY A 346 -11.53 -7.58 6.44
C GLY A 346 -10.84 -8.92 6.20
N THR A 347 -10.54 -9.19 4.93
CA THR A 347 -9.90 -10.44 4.45
C THR A 347 -8.45 -10.61 4.88
N GLU A 348 -7.76 -9.56 5.32
CA GLU A 348 -6.39 -9.65 5.87
C GLU A 348 -6.38 -10.23 7.30
N ALA A 349 -7.51 -10.07 8.02
CA ALA A 349 -7.75 -10.64 9.34
C ALA A 349 -8.69 -11.86 9.27
N ASN A 350 -8.54 -12.66 8.21
CA ASN A 350 -9.30 -13.89 7.94
C ASN A 350 -9.05 -15.04 8.93
N GLY A 351 -7.99 -14.95 9.74
CA GLY A 351 -7.57 -15.99 10.67
C GLY A 351 -6.81 -17.15 10.05
N LEU A 352 -6.35 -17.02 8.80
CA LEU A 352 -5.39 -17.94 8.18
C LEU A 352 -4.00 -17.30 8.24
N PRO A 353 -2.99 -17.96 8.85
CA PRO A 353 -1.67 -17.37 8.99
C PRO A 353 -0.93 -17.42 7.66
N GLY A 354 -0.71 -16.26 7.04
CA GLY A 354 0.20 -16.13 5.90
C GLY A 354 1.68 -16.01 6.33
N PRO A 355 2.62 -15.86 5.37
CA PRO A 355 4.04 -15.66 5.66
C PRO A 355 4.29 -14.45 6.58
N HIS A 356 3.50 -13.39 6.44
CA HIS A 356 3.58 -12.20 7.31
C HIS A 356 3.17 -12.54 8.75
N THR A 357 2.02 -13.17 8.95
CA THR A 357 1.54 -13.61 10.27
C THR A 357 2.57 -14.52 10.94
N TRP A 358 3.09 -15.51 10.21
CA TRP A 358 4.09 -16.44 10.71
C TRP A 358 5.42 -15.77 11.07
N ARG A 359 5.91 -14.82 10.26
CA ARG A 359 7.12 -14.05 10.58
C ARG A 359 6.94 -13.24 11.86
N LEU A 360 5.82 -12.53 12.02
CA LEU A 360 5.56 -11.74 13.24
C LEU A 360 5.47 -12.64 14.50
N LEU A 361 4.85 -13.81 14.38
CA LEU A 361 4.79 -14.79 15.46
C LEU A 361 6.16 -15.41 15.79
N THR A 362 6.93 -15.84 14.79
CA THR A 362 8.23 -16.51 14.99
C THR A 362 9.38 -15.58 15.38
N THR A 363 9.30 -14.29 15.02
CA THR A 363 10.30 -13.26 15.41
C THR A 363 9.89 -12.46 16.66
N GLY A 364 8.67 -12.64 17.17
CA GLY A 364 8.11 -11.84 18.26
C GLY A 364 7.77 -10.39 17.89
N ALA A 365 7.86 -10.03 16.60
CA ALA A 365 7.60 -8.69 16.09
C ALA A 365 6.09 -8.39 15.95
N GLY A 366 5.74 -7.10 15.88
CA GLY A 366 4.35 -6.62 15.80
C GLY A 366 3.65 -6.47 17.16
N SER A 367 2.38 -6.12 17.14
CA SER A 367 1.54 -5.95 18.34
C SER A 367 1.11 -7.29 18.94
N ASP A 368 1.04 -7.39 20.26
CA ASP A 368 0.35 -8.47 20.96
C ASP A 368 -1.17 -8.38 20.73
N ILE A 369 -1.90 -9.50 20.79
CA ILE A 369 -3.36 -9.51 20.77
C ILE A 369 -3.84 -8.61 21.92
N PRO A 370 -4.62 -7.54 21.64
CA PRO A 370 -5.10 -6.69 22.70
C PRO A 370 -5.98 -7.51 23.66
N PRO A 371 -5.83 -7.30 24.98
CA PRO A 371 -6.76 -7.86 25.94
C PRO A 371 -8.16 -7.31 25.64
N LEU A 372 -9.20 -8.07 26.00
CA LEU A 372 -10.59 -7.66 25.73
C LEU A 372 -10.84 -6.24 26.25
N THR A 373 -11.44 -5.39 25.41
CA THR A 373 -11.75 -3.99 25.73
C THR A 373 -12.53 -3.91 27.04
N GLY A 374 -11.87 -3.39 28.08
CA GLY A 374 -12.30 -3.52 29.47
C GLY A 374 -11.15 -3.89 30.42
N GLN A 375 -10.09 -4.53 29.92
CA GLN A 375 -8.83 -4.64 30.65
C GLN A 375 -8.07 -3.32 30.58
N SER A 376 -8.11 -2.59 31.70
CA SER A 376 -7.21 -1.48 32.00
C SER A 376 -5.74 -1.83 31.75
N PRO A 377 -4.86 -0.85 31.51
CA PRO A 377 -3.42 -1.08 31.60
C PRO A 377 -3.10 -1.82 32.90
N PRO A 378 -2.10 -2.75 32.92
CA PRO A 378 -1.75 -3.48 34.14
C PRO A 378 -1.62 -2.49 35.31
N PRO A 379 -2.20 -2.75 36.48
CA PRO A 379 -2.17 -1.81 37.59
C PRO A 379 -0.71 -1.45 37.88
N TYR A 380 -0.44 -0.16 38.10
CA TYR A 380 0.92 0.29 38.41
C TYR A 380 1.41 -0.43 39.67
N PRO A 381 2.47 -1.25 39.60
CA PRO A 381 2.84 -2.15 40.70
C PRO A 381 3.41 -1.41 41.91
N GLY A 382 3.69 -0.11 41.78
CA GLY A 382 4.20 0.73 42.86
C GLY A 382 5.68 1.07 42.70
N ARG A 383 6.06 2.25 43.19
CA ARG A 383 7.42 2.82 43.06
C ARG A 383 8.53 1.97 43.69
N ALA A 384 8.17 1.03 44.57
CA ALA A 384 9.13 0.18 45.27
C ALA A 384 9.87 -0.76 44.31
N HIS A 385 9.21 -1.21 43.23
CA HIS A 385 9.76 -2.17 42.26
C HIS A 385 10.78 -1.57 41.28
N PHE A 386 10.90 -0.23 41.22
CA PHE A 386 11.73 0.52 40.28
C PHE A 386 12.80 1.32 41.04
N ARG A 387 13.61 0.60 41.82
CA ARG A 387 14.66 1.14 42.69
C ARG A 387 15.96 0.35 42.52
N PRO A 388 17.14 0.96 42.76
CA PRO A 388 18.42 0.24 42.77
C PRO A 388 18.36 -1.05 43.60
N GLY A 389 18.92 -2.13 43.08
CA GLY A 389 18.93 -3.45 43.72
C GLY A 389 17.65 -4.28 43.57
N GLN A 390 16.58 -3.73 43.00
CA GLN A 390 15.36 -4.51 42.74
C GLN A 390 15.50 -5.41 41.52
N SER A 391 15.08 -6.66 41.64
CA SER A 391 14.94 -7.59 40.51
C SER A 391 13.55 -8.20 40.49
N ASN A 392 12.76 -7.94 39.45
CA ASN A 392 11.37 -8.41 39.34
C ASN A 392 10.86 -8.37 37.89
N GLN A 393 9.72 -9.03 37.63
CA GLN A 393 9.12 -9.11 36.30
C GLN A 393 8.60 -7.75 35.79
N HIS A 394 8.26 -6.81 36.67
CA HIS A 394 7.77 -5.49 36.27
C HIS A 394 8.86 -4.62 35.65
N VAL A 395 10.10 -4.71 36.12
CA VAL A 395 11.27 -4.05 35.48
C VAL A 395 11.47 -4.60 34.06
N GLU A 396 11.48 -5.92 33.89
CA GLU A 396 11.63 -6.54 32.57
C GLU A 396 10.49 -6.13 31.62
N THR A 397 9.26 -6.08 32.13
CA THR A 397 8.08 -5.69 31.36
C THR A 397 8.13 -4.19 30.97
N LEU A 398 8.57 -3.32 31.87
CA LEU A 398 8.82 -1.91 31.61
C LEU A 398 9.91 -1.72 30.54
N GLY A 399 11.06 -2.37 30.70
CA GLY A 399 12.20 -2.22 29.79
C GLY A 399 11.91 -2.72 28.39
N ARG A 400 11.25 -3.89 28.26
CA ARG A 400 10.74 -4.39 26.97
C ARG A 400 9.77 -3.40 26.31
N ARG A 401 8.91 -2.73 27.09
CA ARG A 401 7.97 -1.73 26.57
C ARG A 401 8.66 -0.43 26.13
N LEU A 402 9.67 0.02 26.87
CA LEU A 402 10.52 1.17 26.49
C LEU A 402 11.24 0.93 25.17
N VAL A 403 11.90 -0.22 25.01
CA VAL A 403 12.53 -0.62 23.73
C VAL A 403 11.52 -0.62 22.58
N ARG A 404 10.35 -1.24 22.78
CA ARG A 404 9.30 -1.31 21.74
C ARG A 404 8.79 0.08 21.31
N LEU A 405 8.81 1.06 22.21
CA LEU A 405 8.43 2.45 21.94
C LEU A 405 9.59 3.33 21.42
N GLY A 406 10.78 2.76 21.18
CA GLY A 406 11.96 3.48 20.68
C GLY A 406 12.88 4.06 21.77
N TYR A 407 12.50 3.94 23.05
CA TYR A 407 13.25 4.45 24.21
C TYR A 407 14.19 3.37 24.77
N GLY A 408 14.92 2.66 23.91
CA GLY A 408 15.84 1.60 24.29
C GLY A 408 17.32 2.01 24.40
N ARG A 409 17.66 3.24 24.00
CA ARG A 409 19.02 3.69 23.67
C ARG A 409 20.08 3.54 24.77
N HIS A 410 19.69 3.44 26.04
CA HIS A 410 20.63 3.29 27.16
C HIS A 410 20.92 1.82 27.54
N TYR A 411 20.28 0.85 26.89
CA TYR A 411 20.59 -0.58 27.09
C TYR A 411 21.76 -1.02 26.19
N GLY A 412 22.81 -1.61 26.78
CA GLY A 412 23.90 -2.23 26.03
C GLY A 412 23.52 -3.61 25.47
N THR A 413 23.03 -4.50 26.32
CA THR A 413 22.65 -5.88 25.95
C THR A 413 21.13 -6.08 25.81
N GLY A 414 20.33 -5.10 26.26
CA GLY A 414 18.87 -5.17 26.33
C GLY A 414 18.32 -5.00 27.76
N PRO A 415 16.99 -4.95 27.92
CA PRO A 415 16.33 -4.84 29.21
C PRO A 415 16.42 -6.16 29.99
N SER A 416 16.55 -6.06 31.32
CA SER A 416 16.66 -7.21 32.23
C SER A 416 15.58 -7.18 33.32
N ARG A 417 15.54 -8.17 34.22
CA ARG A 417 14.70 -8.14 35.43
C ARG A 417 15.22 -7.20 36.51
N THR A 418 16.49 -6.82 36.46
CA THR A 418 17.15 -6.01 37.49
C THR A 418 17.12 -4.55 37.09
N TRP A 419 16.61 -3.70 38.00
CA TRP A 419 16.52 -2.25 37.77
C TRP A 419 17.90 -1.63 37.73
N SER A 420 18.18 -0.90 36.65
CA SER A 420 19.47 -0.30 36.36
C SER A 420 19.34 1.19 36.00
N GLU A 421 20.49 1.87 35.96
CA GLU A 421 20.56 3.24 35.44
C GLU A 421 20.20 3.34 33.95
N ALA A 422 20.26 2.24 33.18
CA ALA A 422 19.76 2.22 31.81
C ALA A 422 18.23 2.36 31.78
N ASP A 423 17.52 1.63 32.65
CA ASP A 423 16.07 1.76 32.80
C ASP A 423 15.68 3.18 33.20
N ARG A 424 16.34 3.75 34.22
CA ARG A 424 16.07 5.12 34.68
C ARG A 424 16.25 6.15 33.56
N ARG A 425 17.34 6.08 32.79
CA ARG A 425 17.57 7.01 31.66
C ARG A 425 16.60 6.81 30.50
N ASN A 426 16.26 5.56 30.15
CA ASN A 426 15.26 5.26 29.13
C ASN A 426 13.86 5.76 29.53
N VAL A 427 13.46 5.62 30.79
CA VAL A 427 12.23 6.23 31.34
C VAL A 427 12.32 7.76 31.27
N GLN A 428 13.46 8.36 31.64
CA GLN A 428 13.63 9.82 31.60
C GLN A 428 13.46 10.40 30.19
N ASP A 429 13.99 9.72 29.17
CA ASP A 429 13.82 10.12 27.78
C ASP A 429 12.36 10.00 27.32
N PHE A 430 11.67 8.91 27.70
CA PHE A 430 10.22 8.77 27.47
C PHE A 430 9.43 9.91 28.13
N GLN A 431 9.69 10.20 29.40
CA GLN A 431 9.03 11.29 30.14
C GLN A 431 9.24 12.66 29.46
N ARG A 432 10.46 12.96 28.98
CA ARG A 432 10.76 14.20 28.24
C ARG A 432 9.99 14.30 26.93
N ALA A 433 9.89 13.19 26.19
CA ALA A 433 9.10 13.09 24.95
C ALA A 433 7.59 13.21 25.20
N GLN A 434 7.09 12.80 26.37
CA GLN A 434 5.72 13.06 26.85
C GLN A 434 5.47 14.52 27.29
N GLY A 435 6.44 15.41 27.08
CA GLY A 435 6.35 16.84 27.39
C GLY A 435 6.80 17.23 28.80
N TRP A 436 7.25 16.28 29.63
CA TRP A 436 7.64 16.58 31.01
C TRP A 436 8.99 17.31 31.07
N ARG A 437 9.18 18.14 32.10
CA ARG A 437 10.33 19.06 32.25
C ARG A 437 10.80 19.09 33.70
N GLY A 438 12.07 19.45 33.90
CA GLY A 438 12.68 19.52 35.24
C GLY A 438 12.53 18.22 36.04
N GLY A 439 12.23 18.34 37.33
CA GLY A 439 12.03 17.19 38.23
C GLY A 439 10.84 16.28 37.90
N ALA A 440 9.93 16.67 37.00
CA ALA A 440 8.88 15.77 36.52
C ALA A 440 9.40 14.72 35.52
N ALA A 441 10.60 14.89 34.96
CA ALA A 441 11.28 13.90 34.13
C ALA A 441 12.49 13.32 34.90
N ASP A 442 12.22 12.64 36.01
CA ASP A 442 13.20 12.08 36.96
C ASP A 442 13.78 10.71 36.54
N GLY A 443 13.12 10.03 35.61
CA GLY A 443 13.41 8.67 35.18
C GLY A 443 12.83 7.56 36.05
N HIS A 444 11.95 7.88 37.01
CA HIS A 444 11.25 6.85 37.80
C HIS A 444 9.80 6.73 37.32
N PRO A 445 9.33 5.54 36.94
CA PRO A 445 7.97 5.38 36.43
C PRO A 445 6.98 5.56 37.58
N GLY A 446 6.13 6.59 37.49
CA GLY A 446 4.95 6.78 38.34
C GLY A 446 3.69 6.18 37.72
N PRO A 447 2.52 6.27 38.40
CA PRO A 447 1.25 5.75 37.89
C PRO A 447 0.89 6.29 36.50
N GLU A 448 1.15 7.57 36.24
CA GLU A 448 0.88 8.20 34.93
C GLU A 448 1.92 7.82 33.87
N THR A 449 3.20 7.63 34.25
CA THR A 449 4.23 7.11 33.34
C THR A 449 3.85 5.72 32.88
N TRP A 450 3.42 4.88 33.82
CA TRP A 450 2.96 3.52 33.58
C TRP A 450 1.70 3.50 32.70
N ARG A 451 0.69 4.33 33.01
CA ARG A 451 -0.53 4.47 32.20
C ARG A 451 -0.21 4.82 30.74
N ARG A 452 0.73 5.75 30.49
CA ARG A 452 1.13 6.16 29.14
C ARG A 452 2.00 5.12 28.43
N LEU A 453 2.89 4.44 29.16
CA LEU A 453 3.70 3.36 28.61
C LEU A 453 2.83 2.20 28.13
N PHE A 454 1.80 1.81 28.91
CA PHE A 454 0.95 0.64 28.63
C PHE A 454 -0.42 1.00 28.02
N ARG A 455 -0.49 2.11 27.29
CA ARG A 455 -1.64 2.48 26.43
C ARG A 455 -1.51 1.96 24.99
#